data_AF-A0A673LC39-F1
#
_entry.id   AF-A0A673LC39-F1
#
_cell.length_a   1.000
_cell.length_b   1.000
_cell.length_c   1.000
_cell.angle_alpha   90.00
_cell.angle_beta   90.00
_cell.angle_gamma   90.00
#
_symmetry.space_group_name_H-M   'P 1'
#
loop_
_entity.id
_entity.type
_entity.pdbx_description
1 polymer ?
#
loop_
_entity_poly.entity_id
_entity_poly.type
_entity_poly.pdbx_seq_one_letter_code
_entity_poly.pdbx_strand_id
1 'polypeptide(L)'
;CLTFPNQRRDMDHFYYTSKFYGPTDSPDKDLWVNIEQMDMGRVHGILSNTHRQTLRVNLSFDVPFYGHSLREIHVATGGFIYTGDVIHKMLTATQYIAPLMANFDLSISQNSTVIYCDNGTALVVQWDRVYLQDVSHVGSFTFQAALYKDGRITFAYKEVPIDISKIKSVNHPVKVGLSDAFVVLHKIEQLPNVRRRTIYEYHRVELLKSKISNVTAVEMLPLPTCLQFSSCETCVTAQIGFNCSWCSRLQRYTLGSLVVYNYNNITHISLLSHHQTHQHTLIHKKSFYQHPH
;
A
#
# COMPACT_ATOMS: atom_id res chain seq x y z
N CYS A 1 -11.08 26.20 -20.96
CA CYS A 1 -10.30 25.12 -21.62
C CYS A 1 -11.26 24.06 -22.11
N LEU A 2 -11.12 23.66 -23.37
CA LEU A 2 -11.94 22.61 -24.00
C LEU A 2 -11.65 21.26 -23.33
N THR A 3 -12.70 20.61 -22.85
CA THR A 3 -12.66 19.28 -22.22
C THR A 3 -12.86 18.21 -23.27
N PHE A 4 -11.84 17.39 -23.50
CA PHE A 4 -11.98 16.14 -24.23
C PHE A 4 -12.43 15.02 -23.28
N PRO A 5 -13.38 14.16 -23.68
CA PRO A 5 -13.84 13.06 -22.85
C PRO A 5 -12.81 11.93 -22.91
N ASN A 6 -12.01 11.76 -21.85
CA ASN A 6 -11.23 10.54 -21.71
C ASN A 6 -12.13 9.44 -21.15
N GLN A 7 -12.35 8.44 -21.98
CA GLN A 7 -13.09 7.22 -21.68
C GLN A 7 -12.33 6.44 -20.59
N ARG A 8 -12.64 6.72 -19.32
CA ARG A 8 -12.06 6.03 -18.16
C ARG A 8 -12.44 4.55 -18.22
N ARG A 9 -11.44 3.67 -18.30
CA ARG A 9 -11.62 2.26 -17.96
C ARG A 9 -11.62 2.18 -16.43
N ASP A 10 -12.56 1.41 -15.86
CA ASP A 10 -12.90 1.31 -14.43
C ASP A 10 -11.78 0.79 -13.48
N MET A 11 -10.49 0.89 -13.82
CA MET A 11 -9.38 0.37 -13.00
C MET A 11 -8.16 1.30 -12.88
N ASP A 12 -8.29 2.56 -13.33
CA ASP A 12 -7.20 3.54 -13.29
C ASP A 12 -7.31 4.41 -12.03
N HIS A 13 -6.37 4.22 -11.09
CA HIS A 13 -6.21 5.07 -9.91
C HIS A 13 -5.16 6.14 -10.18
N PHE A 14 -5.15 7.23 -9.39
CA PHE A 14 -4.22 8.36 -9.63
C PHE A 14 -2.73 7.98 -9.62
N TYR A 15 -2.34 6.93 -8.89
CA TYR A 15 -0.93 6.52 -8.72
C TYR A 15 -0.58 5.21 -9.40
N TYR A 16 -1.56 4.39 -9.76
CA TYR A 16 -1.33 3.07 -10.32
C TYR A 16 -2.40 2.70 -11.32
N THR A 17 -1.98 2.01 -12.38
CA THR A 17 -2.87 1.24 -13.25
C THR A 17 -2.75 -0.22 -12.91
N SER A 18 -3.87 -0.93 -12.79
CA SER A 18 -3.88 -2.37 -12.50
C SER A 18 -4.28 -3.19 -13.72
N LYS A 19 -3.64 -4.35 -13.87
CA LYS A 19 -3.94 -5.32 -14.93
C LYS A 19 -3.99 -6.72 -14.37
N PHE A 20 -5.07 -7.43 -14.67
CA PHE A 20 -5.27 -8.82 -14.27
C PHE A 20 -4.77 -9.74 -15.38
N TYR A 21 -4.17 -10.85 -14.97
CA TYR A 21 -3.77 -11.96 -15.81
C TYR A 21 -4.44 -13.23 -15.29
N GLY A 22 -5.14 -13.91 -16.18
CA GLY A 22 -5.79 -15.19 -15.91
C GLY A 22 -5.00 -16.38 -16.45
N PRO A 23 -5.49 -17.62 -16.22
CA PRO A 23 -4.80 -18.84 -16.63
C PRO A 23 -4.63 -19.01 -18.15
N THR A 24 -5.45 -18.31 -18.94
CA THR A 24 -5.43 -18.35 -20.41
C THR A 24 -4.56 -17.26 -21.04
N ASP A 25 -4.03 -16.33 -20.25
CA ASP A 25 -3.12 -15.32 -20.76
C ASP A 25 -1.76 -15.95 -21.10
N SER A 26 -1.03 -15.35 -22.04
CA SER A 26 0.21 -15.90 -22.61
C SER A 26 1.20 -16.39 -21.54
N PRO A 27 1.77 -17.60 -21.66
CA PRO A 27 2.67 -18.20 -20.66
C PRO A 27 3.95 -17.39 -20.38
N ASP A 28 4.35 -16.48 -21.29
CA ASP A 28 5.45 -15.53 -21.09
C ASP A 28 5.19 -14.45 -20.02
N LYS A 29 4.01 -14.46 -19.38
CA LYS A 29 3.62 -13.52 -18.32
C LYS A 29 3.33 -14.20 -17.00
N ASP A 30 4.03 -15.31 -16.72
CA ASP A 30 4.06 -15.83 -15.37
C ASP A 30 4.76 -14.82 -14.44
N LEU A 31 3.95 -14.14 -13.62
CA LEU A 31 4.42 -13.18 -12.63
C LEU A 31 4.83 -13.86 -11.32
N TRP A 32 4.69 -15.19 -11.23
CA TRP A 32 5.21 -15.98 -10.13
C TRP A 32 6.72 -15.95 -10.14
N VAL A 33 7.33 -15.65 -9.00
CA VAL A 33 8.78 -15.60 -8.90
C VAL A 33 9.30 -16.78 -8.12
N ASN A 34 10.25 -17.52 -8.71
CA ASN A 34 10.92 -18.60 -8.01
C ASN A 34 11.95 -18.03 -7.03
N ILE A 35 11.60 -18.04 -5.74
CA ILE A 35 12.46 -17.52 -4.65
C ILE A 35 13.77 -18.30 -4.55
N GLU A 36 13.77 -19.61 -4.82
CA GLU A 36 14.99 -20.44 -4.77
C GLU A 36 15.99 -20.07 -5.88
N GLN A 37 15.51 -19.54 -7.01
CA GLN A 37 16.37 -19.08 -8.10
C GLN A 37 16.92 -17.67 -7.87
N MET A 38 16.33 -16.89 -6.95
CA MET A 38 16.88 -15.60 -6.53
C MET A 38 18.13 -15.73 -5.64
N ASP A 39 18.44 -16.96 -5.20
CA ASP A 39 19.22 -17.29 -4.01
C ASP A 39 20.75 -17.13 -4.13
N MET A 40 21.22 -16.18 -4.93
CA MET A 40 22.63 -15.78 -4.90
C MET A 40 22.89 -14.77 -3.76
N GLY A 41 22.87 -15.26 -2.51
CA GLY A 41 23.48 -14.62 -1.34
C GLY A 41 22.72 -13.47 -0.66
N ARG A 42 21.39 -13.57 -0.54
CA ARG A 42 20.51 -12.44 -0.16
C ARG A 42 19.69 -12.68 1.11
N VAL A 43 19.17 -11.59 1.69
CA VAL A 43 18.49 -11.59 3.00
C VAL A 43 17.20 -12.39 2.91
N HIS A 44 17.14 -13.48 3.68
CA HIS A 44 15.94 -14.28 3.90
C HIS A 44 15.49 -14.16 5.34
N GLY A 45 14.18 -14.07 5.53
CA GLY A 45 13.57 -14.34 6.82
C GLY A 45 12.33 -15.19 6.65
N ILE A 46 12.10 -16.05 7.65
CA ILE A 46 11.02 -17.03 7.65
C ILE A 46 10.18 -16.81 8.89
N LEU A 47 8.86 -16.70 8.70
CA LEU A 47 7.88 -16.79 9.77
C LEU A 47 7.17 -18.13 9.67
N SER A 48 7.06 -18.84 10.78
CA SER A 48 6.40 -20.14 10.90
C SER A 48 5.77 -20.29 12.27
N ASN A 49 4.68 -21.05 12.38
CA ASN A 49 4.02 -21.36 13.65
C ASN A 49 3.59 -20.12 14.47
N THR A 50 3.05 -19.10 13.78
CA THR A 50 2.63 -17.84 14.42
C THR A 50 1.29 -17.35 13.88
N HIS A 51 0.50 -16.69 14.73
CA HIS A 51 -0.74 -16.00 14.37
C HIS A 51 -0.63 -14.51 14.66
N ARG A 52 -1.09 -13.66 13.72
CA ARG A 52 -1.13 -12.19 13.85
C ARG A 52 0.22 -11.59 14.27
N GLN A 53 1.29 -12.04 13.63
CA GLN A 53 2.64 -11.51 13.83
C GLN A 53 3.10 -10.71 12.61
N THR A 54 4.08 -9.85 12.84
CA THR A 54 4.73 -9.06 11.79
C THR A 54 6.24 -9.10 11.97
N LEU A 55 6.98 -9.20 10.87
CA LEU A 55 8.44 -9.11 10.84
C LEU A 55 8.85 -7.81 10.17
N ARG A 56 9.69 -7.03 10.85
CA ARG A 56 10.31 -5.83 10.26
C ARG A 56 11.37 -6.27 9.24
N VAL A 57 11.31 -5.68 8.04
CA VAL A 57 12.26 -5.93 6.95
C VAL A 57 12.81 -4.60 6.47
N ASN A 58 14.12 -4.47 6.50
CA ASN A 58 14.85 -3.32 5.96
C ASN A 58 15.26 -3.65 4.53
N LEU A 59 14.80 -2.84 3.57
CA LEU A 59 15.07 -3.07 2.16
C LEU A 59 16.48 -2.60 1.80
N SER A 60 17.11 -3.29 0.85
CA SER A 60 18.41 -2.92 0.30
C SER A 60 18.31 -1.79 -0.73
N PHE A 61 17.09 -1.46 -1.17
CA PHE A 61 16.76 -0.41 -2.14
C PHE A 61 15.49 0.34 -1.72
N ASP A 62 15.25 1.49 -2.34
CA ASP A 62 14.02 2.27 -2.14
C ASP A 62 12.93 1.81 -3.11
N VAL A 63 11.73 1.52 -2.59
CA VAL A 63 10.54 1.22 -3.40
C VAL A 63 9.67 2.48 -3.49
N PRO A 64 9.45 3.06 -4.68
CA PRO A 64 8.46 4.11 -4.85
C PRO A 64 7.05 3.60 -4.53
N PHE A 65 6.35 4.24 -3.60
CA PHE A 65 4.98 3.91 -3.21
C PHE A 65 4.18 5.18 -2.89
N TYR A 66 3.07 5.44 -3.60
CA TYR A 66 2.24 6.65 -3.40
C TYR A 66 3.00 7.98 -3.34
N GLY A 67 4.11 8.09 -4.08
CA GLY A 67 4.93 9.30 -4.15
C GLY A 67 6.01 9.41 -3.06
N HIS A 68 6.14 8.46 -2.14
CA HIS A 68 7.26 8.41 -1.20
C HIS A 68 8.09 7.13 -1.38
N SER A 69 9.30 7.10 -0.85
CA SER A 69 10.17 5.92 -0.88
C SER A 69 9.99 5.07 0.37
N LEU A 70 9.64 3.79 0.19
CA LEU A 70 9.68 2.80 1.25
C LEU A 70 11.09 2.21 1.36
N ARG A 71 11.66 2.26 2.56
CA ARG A 71 12.94 1.61 2.90
C ARG A 71 12.80 0.56 3.99
N GLU A 72 11.68 0.61 4.70
CA GLU A 72 11.34 -0.27 5.80
C GLU A 72 9.88 -0.67 5.66
N ILE A 73 9.60 -1.95 5.88
CA ILE A 73 8.26 -2.52 5.82
C ILE A 73 8.09 -3.58 6.90
N HIS A 74 6.85 -4.01 7.12
CA HIS A 74 6.52 -5.08 8.04
C HIS A 74 5.74 -6.19 7.32
N VAL A 75 6.35 -7.36 7.15
CA VAL A 75 5.70 -8.52 6.56
C VAL A 75 4.79 -9.17 7.59
N ALA A 76 3.49 -9.23 7.33
CA ALA A 76 2.49 -9.77 8.26
C ALA A 76 2.06 -11.19 7.88
N THR A 77 1.85 -12.04 8.89
CA THR A 77 1.32 -13.40 8.71
C THR A 77 -0.07 -13.42 8.08
N GLY A 78 -0.84 -12.33 8.23
CA GLY A 78 -2.19 -12.17 7.70
C GLY A 78 -2.28 -11.90 6.18
N GLY A 79 -1.23 -12.15 5.40
CA GLY A 79 -1.26 -12.04 3.94
C GLY A 79 -1.07 -10.63 3.38
N PHE A 80 -0.38 -9.76 4.11
CA PHE A 80 -0.12 -8.38 3.69
C PHE A 80 1.22 -7.85 4.21
N ILE A 81 1.67 -6.76 3.60
CA ILE A 81 2.81 -5.96 4.03
C ILE A 81 2.27 -4.65 4.61
N TYR A 82 2.63 -4.34 5.84
CA TYR A 82 2.36 -3.05 6.47
C TYR A 82 3.48 -2.07 6.13
N THR A 83 3.10 -0.86 5.68
CA THR A 83 4.03 0.16 5.15
C THR A 83 4.20 1.38 6.05
N GLY A 84 3.49 1.44 7.18
CA GLY A 84 3.59 2.59 8.08
C GLY A 84 4.68 2.40 9.16
N ASP A 85 5.06 3.51 9.78
CA ASP A 85 6.15 3.54 10.77
C ASP A 85 5.73 3.05 12.17
N VAL A 86 4.42 3.03 12.46
CA VAL A 86 3.89 2.81 13.82
C VAL A 86 2.95 1.62 13.85
N ILE A 87 3.41 0.51 14.44
CA ILE A 87 2.60 -0.70 14.58
C ILE A 87 1.43 -0.45 15.55
N HIS A 88 0.21 -0.38 15.01
CA HIS A 88 -1.04 -0.33 15.77
C HIS A 88 -2.15 -0.99 14.96
N LYS A 89 -3.05 -1.76 15.60
CA LYS A 89 -4.08 -2.57 14.92
C LYS A 89 -4.89 -1.80 13.87
N MET A 90 -5.28 -0.56 14.18
CA MET A 90 -6.03 0.30 13.26
C MET A 90 -5.15 0.79 12.09
N LEU A 91 -3.88 1.12 12.34
CA LEU A 91 -2.94 1.61 11.31
C LEU A 91 -2.58 0.52 10.32
N THR A 92 -2.39 -0.70 10.83
CA THR A 92 -2.10 -1.89 10.00
C THR A 92 -3.25 -2.24 9.06
N ALA A 93 -4.47 -1.76 9.35
CA ALA A 93 -5.62 -1.94 8.47
C ALA A 93 -5.76 -0.83 7.41
N THR A 94 -5.08 0.31 7.55
CA THR A 94 -5.22 1.48 6.65
C THR A 94 -4.01 1.71 5.75
N GLN A 95 -2.83 1.22 6.14
CA GLN A 95 -1.60 1.29 5.32
C GLN A 95 -1.16 -0.12 4.98
N TYR A 96 -1.28 -0.53 3.73
CA TYR A 96 -0.96 -1.90 3.36
C TYR A 96 -0.68 -2.07 1.87
N ILE A 97 0.13 -3.09 1.59
CA ILE A 97 0.21 -3.78 0.30
C ILE A 97 -0.29 -5.20 0.54
N ALA A 98 -1.50 -5.50 0.08
CA ALA A 98 -2.21 -6.73 0.42
C ALA A 98 -2.51 -7.55 -0.84
N PRO A 99 -1.68 -8.54 -1.20
CA PRO A 99 -2.09 -9.56 -2.17
C PRO A 99 -3.34 -10.29 -1.69
N LEU A 100 -3.43 -10.63 -0.39
CA LEU A 100 -4.65 -11.13 0.23
C LEU A 100 -4.57 -10.96 1.74
N MET A 101 -5.05 -9.84 2.26
CA MET A 101 -5.19 -9.66 3.71
C MET A 101 -6.39 -10.49 4.19
N ALA A 102 -6.18 -11.45 5.09
CA ALA A 102 -7.24 -12.26 5.71
C ALA A 102 -6.79 -12.84 7.07
N ASN A 103 -7.67 -13.59 7.75
CA ASN A 103 -7.38 -14.22 9.04
C ASN A 103 -6.50 -15.47 8.91
N PHE A 104 -5.35 -15.36 8.23
CA PHE A 104 -4.42 -16.46 8.08
C PHE A 104 -3.68 -16.78 9.38
N ASP A 105 -3.48 -18.06 9.65
CA ASP A 105 -2.79 -18.58 10.81
C ASP A 105 -1.78 -19.66 10.40
N LEU A 106 -0.49 -19.40 10.65
CA LEU A 106 0.58 -20.34 10.31
C LEU A 106 0.75 -21.44 11.37
N SER A 107 0.10 -21.34 12.53
CA SER A 107 0.16 -22.38 13.57
C SER A 107 -0.74 -23.58 13.27
N ILE A 108 -1.67 -23.47 12.33
CA ILE A 108 -2.58 -24.56 11.93
C ILE A 108 -1.81 -25.74 11.33
N SER A 109 -0.73 -25.47 10.59
CA SER A 109 0.07 -26.50 9.92
C SER A 109 1.55 -26.16 9.97
N GLN A 110 2.37 -27.15 10.31
CA GLN A 110 3.84 -27.04 10.36
C GLN A 110 4.45 -26.70 8.99
N ASN A 111 3.72 -26.95 7.90
CA ASN A 111 4.17 -26.66 6.54
C ASN A 111 3.82 -25.23 6.09
N SER A 112 3.15 -24.44 6.93
CA SER A 112 2.78 -23.05 6.63
C SER A 112 3.95 -22.14 6.92
N THR A 113 4.38 -21.36 5.92
CA THR A 113 5.49 -20.42 6.08
C THR A 113 5.20 -19.09 5.40
N VAL A 114 5.79 -18.01 5.91
CA VAL A 114 5.99 -16.79 5.15
C VAL A 114 7.48 -16.62 4.92
N ILE A 115 7.88 -16.52 3.67
CA ILE A 115 9.28 -16.36 3.26
C ILE A 115 9.39 -15.04 2.50
N TYR A 116 10.46 -14.29 2.71
CA TYR A 116 10.78 -13.16 1.85
C TYR A 116 12.23 -13.20 1.38
N CYS A 117 12.48 -12.61 0.21
CA CYS A 117 13.80 -12.45 -0.37
C CYS A 117 13.93 -11.04 -0.96
N ASP A 118 14.99 -10.32 -0.59
CA ASP A 118 15.35 -9.02 -1.17
C ASP A 118 16.61 -9.16 -2.02
N ASN A 119 16.50 -8.74 -3.28
CA ASN A 119 17.51 -8.94 -4.29
C ASN A 119 18.16 -7.63 -4.79
N GLY A 120 17.99 -6.50 -4.09
CA GLY A 120 18.53 -5.20 -4.52
C GLY A 120 17.76 -4.51 -5.66
N THR A 121 16.91 -5.26 -6.36
CA THR A 121 16.04 -4.75 -7.42
C THR A 121 14.58 -5.11 -7.23
N ALA A 122 14.30 -6.19 -6.49
CA ALA A 122 12.98 -6.66 -6.13
C ALA A 122 13.00 -7.28 -4.73
N LEU A 123 11.93 -7.05 -3.98
CA LEU A 123 11.57 -7.81 -2.81
C LEU A 123 10.42 -8.73 -3.20
N VAL A 124 10.52 -10.02 -2.89
CA VAL A 124 9.40 -10.96 -3.01
C VAL A 124 9.03 -11.48 -1.63
N VAL A 125 7.74 -11.50 -1.33
CA VAL A 125 7.17 -12.10 -0.12
C VAL A 125 6.17 -13.17 -0.54
N GLN A 126 6.37 -14.39 -0.04
CA GLN A 126 5.52 -15.55 -0.31
C GLN A 126 4.85 -16.02 0.98
N TRP A 127 3.53 -16.14 0.94
CA TRP A 127 2.76 -16.90 1.92
C TRP A 127 2.54 -18.29 1.33
N ASP A 128 3.20 -19.29 1.89
CA ASP A 128 3.21 -20.67 1.38
C ASP A 128 2.36 -21.56 2.28
N ARG A 129 1.38 -22.22 1.66
CA ARG A 129 0.44 -23.16 2.30
C ARG A 129 -0.18 -22.62 3.60
N VAL A 130 -0.60 -21.35 3.63
CA VAL A 130 -1.22 -20.73 4.81
C VAL A 130 -2.72 -21.05 4.88
N TYR A 131 -3.26 -21.20 6.08
CA TYR A 131 -4.67 -21.59 6.29
C TYR A 131 -5.47 -20.46 6.93
N LEU A 132 -6.74 -20.34 6.56
CA LEU A 132 -7.68 -19.44 7.23
C LEU A 132 -8.08 -20.03 8.59
N GLN A 133 -7.93 -19.25 9.66
CA GLN A 133 -8.26 -19.65 11.03
C GLN A 133 -9.73 -20.07 11.19
N ASP A 134 -10.63 -19.38 10.49
CA ASP A 134 -12.07 -19.61 10.64
C ASP A 134 -12.57 -20.83 9.84
N VAL A 135 -11.82 -21.28 8.82
CA VAL A 135 -12.26 -22.30 7.85
C VAL A 135 -11.09 -23.14 7.31
N SER A 136 -10.26 -23.70 8.18
CA SER A 136 -9.05 -24.45 7.79
C SER A 136 -9.29 -25.63 6.84
N HIS A 137 -10.47 -26.25 6.88
CA HIS A 137 -10.85 -27.39 6.03
C HIS A 137 -10.98 -27.06 4.54
N VAL A 138 -11.06 -25.78 4.15
CA VAL A 138 -11.22 -25.39 2.74
C VAL A 138 -9.95 -25.58 1.92
N GLY A 139 -8.81 -25.78 2.58
CA GLY A 139 -7.50 -25.93 1.95
C GLY A 139 -6.56 -24.78 2.26
N SER A 140 -5.33 -24.91 1.77
CA SER A 140 -4.26 -23.94 1.94
C SER A 140 -4.26 -22.89 0.82
N PHE A 141 -3.73 -21.71 1.14
CA PHE A 141 -3.51 -20.63 0.21
C PHE A 141 -2.02 -20.46 -0.02
N THR A 142 -1.66 -20.23 -1.29
CA THR A 142 -0.28 -20.02 -1.70
C THR A 142 -0.23 -18.86 -2.68
N PHE A 143 0.37 -17.74 -2.28
CA PHE A 143 0.42 -16.51 -3.06
C PHE A 143 1.65 -15.65 -2.72
N GLN A 144 1.95 -14.71 -3.59
CA GLN A 144 3.10 -13.83 -3.49
C GLN A 144 2.73 -12.36 -3.70
N ALA A 145 3.52 -11.47 -3.11
CA ALA A 145 3.66 -10.09 -3.55
C ALA A 145 5.13 -9.80 -3.90
N ALA A 146 5.37 -9.11 -5.01
CA ALA A 146 6.68 -8.61 -5.37
C ALA A 146 6.65 -7.07 -5.48
N LEU A 147 7.62 -6.41 -4.87
CA LEU A 147 7.85 -4.97 -4.92
C LEU A 147 9.14 -4.70 -5.69
N TYR A 148 9.07 -3.96 -6.78
CA TYR A 148 10.22 -3.69 -7.64
C TYR A 148 10.76 -2.27 -7.41
N LYS A 149 12.06 -2.09 -7.66
CA LYS A 149 12.77 -0.81 -7.51
C LYS A 149 12.21 0.31 -8.39
N ASP A 150 11.57 -0.03 -9.50
CA ASP A 150 10.89 0.90 -10.40
C ASP A 150 9.49 1.32 -9.90
N GLY A 151 9.02 0.76 -8.78
CA GLY A 151 7.70 1.00 -8.19
C GLY A 151 6.60 0.08 -8.72
N ARG A 152 6.92 -0.87 -9.62
CA ARG A 152 5.97 -1.92 -10.01
C ARG A 152 5.66 -2.80 -8.80
N ILE A 153 4.42 -3.23 -8.70
CA ILE A 153 3.95 -4.19 -7.69
C ILE A 153 3.22 -5.33 -8.41
N THR A 154 3.57 -6.58 -8.11
CA THR A 154 2.84 -7.73 -8.63
C THR A 154 2.28 -8.59 -7.51
N PHE A 155 1.09 -9.12 -7.71
CA PHE A 155 0.49 -10.17 -6.88
C PHE A 155 0.34 -11.42 -7.74
N ALA A 156 0.77 -12.56 -7.23
CA ALA A 156 0.66 -13.84 -7.95
C ALA A 156 -0.01 -14.88 -7.05
N TYR A 157 -0.99 -15.59 -7.59
CA TYR A 157 -1.84 -16.52 -6.84
C TYR A 157 -1.70 -17.92 -7.44
N LYS A 158 -1.05 -18.81 -6.69
CA LYS A 158 -0.86 -20.20 -7.08
C LYS A 158 -2.02 -21.07 -6.62
N GLU A 159 -2.40 -20.92 -5.34
CA GLU A 159 -3.48 -21.69 -4.72
C GLU A 159 -4.42 -20.75 -3.94
N VAL A 160 -5.68 -20.76 -4.32
CA VAL A 160 -6.80 -20.00 -3.77
C VAL A 160 -8.03 -20.94 -3.79
N PRO A 161 -8.18 -21.80 -2.78
CA PRO A 161 -9.11 -22.93 -2.83
C PRO A 161 -10.59 -22.53 -2.73
N ILE A 162 -10.88 -21.30 -2.30
CA ILE A 162 -12.23 -20.73 -2.24
C ILE A 162 -12.24 -19.32 -2.82
N ASP A 163 -13.39 -18.93 -3.36
CA ASP A 163 -13.64 -17.54 -3.76
C ASP A 163 -13.41 -16.58 -2.57
N ILE A 164 -12.59 -15.56 -2.80
CA ILE A 164 -12.22 -14.56 -1.77
C ILE A 164 -13.45 -13.84 -1.20
N SER A 165 -14.51 -13.68 -1.99
CA SER A 165 -15.78 -13.09 -1.52
C SER A 165 -16.47 -13.91 -0.43
N LYS A 166 -16.16 -15.21 -0.30
CA LYS A 166 -16.73 -16.11 0.72
C LYS A 166 -15.95 -16.09 2.04
N ILE A 167 -14.79 -15.42 2.09
CA ILE A 167 -13.98 -15.32 3.31
C ILE A 167 -14.68 -14.37 4.29
N LYS A 168 -14.90 -14.83 5.52
CA LYS A 168 -15.56 -14.04 6.58
C LYS A 168 -14.66 -12.88 7.03
N SER A 169 -15.24 -11.68 7.16
CA SER A 169 -14.53 -10.48 7.61
C SER A 169 -14.77 -10.11 9.08
N VAL A 170 -15.39 -11.00 9.86
CA VAL A 170 -15.83 -10.73 11.25
C VAL A 170 -14.64 -10.61 12.19
N ASN A 171 -13.72 -11.57 12.13
CA ASN A 171 -12.58 -11.68 13.04
C ASN A 171 -11.34 -10.96 12.51
N HIS A 172 -11.30 -10.67 11.21
CA HIS A 172 -10.21 -9.98 10.52
C HIS A 172 -10.71 -9.38 9.21
N PRO A 173 -10.25 -8.19 8.80
CA PRO A 173 -10.59 -7.64 7.48
C PRO A 173 -10.12 -8.54 6.34
N VAL A 174 -10.88 -8.53 5.24
CA VAL A 174 -10.54 -9.19 3.98
C VAL A 174 -10.30 -8.14 2.89
N LYS A 175 -9.04 -7.91 2.51
CA LYS A 175 -8.66 -6.85 1.56
C LYS A 175 -7.69 -7.37 0.50
N VAL A 176 -7.81 -6.83 -0.72
CA VAL A 176 -6.86 -7.08 -1.81
C VAL A 176 -6.59 -5.76 -2.53
N GLY A 177 -5.32 -5.37 -2.62
CA GLY A 177 -4.90 -4.11 -3.22
C GLY A 177 -3.93 -3.32 -2.36
N LEU A 178 -3.95 -1.99 -2.51
CA LEU A 178 -2.99 -1.06 -1.92
C LEU A 178 -3.72 0.02 -1.13
N SER A 179 -3.16 0.47 -0.03
CA SER A 179 -3.70 1.61 0.72
C SER A 179 -2.60 2.35 1.44
N ASP A 180 -2.73 3.67 1.51
CA ASP A 180 -1.88 4.46 2.38
C ASP A 180 -2.63 5.61 3.06
N ALA A 181 -2.10 6.01 4.21
CA ALA A 181 -2.70 6.95 5.13
C ALA A 181 -1.63 7.76 5.87
N PHE A 182 -1.95 8.99 6.26
CA PHE A 182 -1.12 9.74 7.21
C PHE A 182 -1.80 9.83 8.58
N VAL A 183 -1.00 10.03 9.62
CA VAL A 183 -1.48 10.09 11.01
C VAL A 183 -1.24 11.48 11.58
N VAL A 184 -2.28 12.08 12.13
CA VAL A 184 -2.20 13.35 12.86
C VAL A 184 -2.36 13.09 14.35
N LEU A 185 -1.43 13.63 15.14
CA LEU A 185 -1.45 13.57 16.60
C LEU A 185 -2.06 14.86 17.16
N HIS A 186 -3.26 14.77 17.70
CA HIS A 186 -3.91 15.86 18.42
C HIS A 186 -3.57 15.77 19.91
N LYS A 187 -3.10 16.89 20.48
CA LYS A 187 -3.01 17.05 21.94
C LYS A 187 -4.40 17.36 22.48
N ILE A 188 -4.78 16.73 23.58
CA ILE A 188 -6.02 17.04 24.27
C ILE A 188 -5.68 18.05 25.36
N GLU A 189 -6.15 19.29 25.24
CA GLU A 189 -5.79 20.39 26.16
C GLU A 189 -6.13 20.05 27.62
N GLN A 190 -7.25 19.36 27.84
CA GLN A 190 -7.71 18.94 29.16
C GLN A 190 -6.92 17.75 29.73
N LEU A 191 -6.12 17.05 28.90
CA LEU A 191 -5.39 15.83 29.28
C LEU A 191 -3.99 15.85 28.63
N PRO A 192 -3.00 16.55 29.21
CA PRO A 192 -1.71 16.80 28.58
C PRO A 192 -0.89 15.54 28.23
N ASN A 193 -1.14 14.43 28.93
CA ASN A 193 -0.47 13.15 28.67
C ASN A 193 -1.20 12.26 27.65
N VAL A 194 -2.38 12.68 27.20
CA VAL A 194 -3.19 11.91 26.24
C VAL A 194 -3.08 12.53 24.86
N ARG A 195 -2.66 11.71 23.90
CA ARG A 195 -2.61 12.09 22.48
C ARG A 195 -3.68 11.32 21.72
N ARG A 196 -4.56 12.03 21.02
CA ARG A 196 -5.52 11.43 20.09
C ARG A 196 -4.85 11.28 18.72
N ARG A 197 -4.93 10.09 18.14
CA ARG A 197 -4.46 9.82 16.78
C ARG A 197 -5.65 9.86 15.82
N THR A 198 -5.55 10.64 14.76
CA THR A 198 -6.51 10.64 13.65
C THR A 198 -5.80 10.14 12.41
N ILE A 199 -6.37 9.12 11.76
CA ILE A 199 -5.83 8.55 10.52
C ILE A 199 -6.60 9.14 9.36
N TYR A 200 -5.87 9.64 8.36
CA TYR A 200 -6.41 10.14 7.11
C TYR A 200 -5.92 9.27 5.98
N GLU A 201 -6.78 8.35 5.55
CA GLU A 201 -6.56 7.58 4.33
C GLU A 201 -6.77 8.50 3.12
N TYR A 202 -5.79 8.52 2.23
CA TYR A 202 -5.79 9.47 1.11
C TYR A 202 -5.75 8.77 -0.25
N HIS A 203 -5.20 7.54 -0.35
CA HIS A 203 -5.29 6.73 -1.56
C HIS A 203 -5.51 5.24 -1.27
N ARG A 204 -6.31 4.62 -2.14
CA ARG A 204 -6.58 3.19 -2.13
C ARG A 204 -6.74 2.66 -3.55
N VAL A 205 -6.18 1.48 -3.80
CA VAL A 205 -6.45 0.60 -4.93
C VAL A 205 -7.19 -0.61 -4.37
N GLU A 206 -8.44 -0.82 -4.78
CA GLU A 206 -9.21 -2.01 -4.41
C GLU A 206 -9.34 -2.93 -5.61
N LEU A 207 -8.71 -4.10 -5.54
CA LEU A 207 -8.76 -5.08 -6.62
C LEU A 207 -10.03 -5.92 -6.50
N LEU A 208 -10.62 -6.25 -7.65
CA LEU A 208 -11.82 -7.07 -7.72
C LEU A 208 -11.54 -8.50 -7.25
N LYS A 209 -12.04 -8.84 -6.06
CA LYS A 209 -11.91 -10.17 -5.43
C LYS A 209 -12.37 -11.31 -6.33
N SER A 210 -13.41 -11.08 -7.14
CA SER A 210 -13.96 -12.07 -8.09
C SER A 210 -13.03 -12.42 -9.25
N LYS A 211 -12.00 -11.60 -9.52
CA LYS A 211 -11.00 -11.86 -10.55
C LYS A 211 -9.78 -12.61 -10.03
N ILE A 212 -9.74 -12.93 -8.74
CA ILE A 212 -8.62 -13.63 -8.12
C ILE A 212 -9.02 -15.08 -7.87
N SER A 213 -8.29 -15.98 -8.50
CA SER A 213 -8.47 -17.42 -8.41
C SER A 213 -7.13 -18.14 -8.59
N ASN A 214 -7.16 -19.47 -8.68
CA ASN A 214 -5.96 -20.25 -8.95
C ASN A 214 -5.31 -19.82 -10.27
N VAL A 215 -3.97 -19.72 -10.24
CA VAL A 215 -3.15 -19.37 -11.42
C VAL A 215 -3.59 -18.03 -12.03
N THR A 216 -3.77 -17.04 -11.17
CA THR A 216 -4.03 -15.66 -11.57
C THR A 216 -2.93 -14.75 -11.04
N ALA A 217 -2.77 -13.60 -11.67
CA ALA A 217 -1.86 -12.57 -11.20
C ALA A 217 -2.40 -11.17 -11.47
N VAL A 218 -1.86 -10.19 -10.76
CA VAL A 218 -2.15 -8.77 -10.95
C VAL A 218 -0.84 -8.01 -11.03
N GLU A 219 -0.72 -7.16 -12.02
CA GLU A 219 0.38 -6.20 -12.16
C GLU A 219 -0.15 -4.80 -11.95
N MET A 220 0.50 -4.05 -11.07
CA MET A 220 0.25 -2.64 -10.83
C MET A 220 1.48 -1.85 -11.23
N LEU A 221 1.31 -0.99 -12.23
CA LEU A 221 2.37 -0.12 -12.74
C LEU A 221 2.20 1.28 -12.14
N PRO A 222 3.28 1.87 -11.60
CA PRO A 222 3.20 3.21 -11.04
C PRO A 222 2.99 4.22 -12.16
N LEU A 223 2.09 5.17 -11.94
CA LEU A 223 1.91 6.31 -12.81
C LEU A 223 2.90 7.43 -12.44
N PRO A 224 3.32 8.25 -13.41
CA PRO A 224 4.22 9.34 -13.12
C PRO A 224 3.64 10.34 -12.10
N THR A 225 4.46 10.75 -11.15
CA THR A 225 4.08 11.72 -10.10
C THR A 225 4.99 12.93 -10.12
N CYS A 226 4.53 14.06 -9.56
CA CYS A 226 5.31 15.30 -9.52
C CYS A 226 6.70 15.11 -8.90
N LEU A 227 6.81 14.23 -7.89
CA LEU A 227 8.05 13.98 -7.13
C LEU A 227 9.16 13.31 -7.96
N GLN A 228 8.85 12.78 -9.14
CA GLN A 228 9.82 12.19 -10.05
C GLN A 228 10.57 13.23 -10.90
N PHE A 229 10.07 14.47 -10.98
CA PHE A 229 10.70 15.53 -11.76
C PHE A 229 11.70 16.32 -10.92
N SER A 230 12.86 16.59 -11.49
CA SER A 230 13.92 17.41 -10.89
C SER A 230 13.99 18.83 -11.47
N SER A 231 13.21 19.14 -12.52
CA SER A 231 13.23 20.45 -13.17
C SER A 231 11.83 20.95 -13.56
N CYS A 232 11.68 22.28 -13.58
CA CYS A 232 10.42 22.96 -13.90
C CYS A 232 9.92 22.70 -15.29
N GLU A 233 10.84 22.75 -16.24
CA GLU A 233 10.53 22.47 -17.63
C GLU A 233 9.94 21.06 -17.77
N THR A 234 10.65 20.03 -17.27
CA THR A 234 10.17 18.64 -17.36
C THR A 234 8.83 18.41 -16.66
N CYS A 235 8.57 19.12 -15.56
CA CYS A 235 7.36 18.92 -14.76
C CYS A 235 6.14 19.61 -15.39
N VAL A 236 6.30 20.85 -15.86
CA VAL A 236 5.20 21.64 -16.45
C VAL A 236 4.80 21.10 -17.82
N THR A 237 5.75 20.56 -18.58
CA THR A 237 5.46 19.93 -19.87
C THR A 237 4.91 18.51 -19.72
N ALA A 238 5.06 17.89 -18.56
CA ALA A 238 4.58 16.52 -18.33
C ALA A 238 3.05 16.50 -18.27
N GLN A 239 2.43 15.78 -19.20
CA GLN A 239 1.00 15.50 -19.18
C GLN A 239 0.70 14.36 -18.20
N ILE A 240 0.73 14.67 -16.90
CA ILE A 240 0.46 13.71 -15.83
C ILE A 240 -0.84 14.04 -15.10
N GLY A 241 -1.43 13.05 -14.44
CA GLY A 241 -2.74 13.18 -13.76
C GLY A 241 -2.76 14.06 -12.50
N PHE A 242 -1.72 14.89 -12.28
CA PHE A 242 -1.52 15.67 -11.08
C PHE A 242 -1.18 17.13 -11.39
N ASN A 243 -1.73 18.05 -10.60
CA ASN A 243 -1.31 19.45 -10.63
C ASN A 243 -0.02 19.58 -9.82
N CYS A 244 1.11 19.85 -10.46
CA CYS A 244 2.39 19.99 -9.79
C CYS A 244 2.72 21.45 -9.47
N SER A 245 3.34 21.69 -8.31
CA SER A 245 3.86 22.99 -7.88
C SER A 245 5.32 22.83 -7.45
N TRP A 246 6.18 23.82 -7.74
CA TRP A 246 7.57 23.81 -7.26
C TRP A 246 7.66 24.40 -5.85
N CYS A 247 8.31 23.68 -4.93
CA CYS A 247 8.67 24.20 -3.63
C CYS A 247 10.16 24.60 -3.62
N SER A 248 10.45 25.89 -3.72
CA SER A 248 11.82 26.43 -3.71
C SER A 248 12.59 26.09 -2.43
N ARG A 249 11.89 25.98 -1.30
CA ARG A 249 12.47 25.71 0.02
C ARG A 249 12.89 24.25 0.19
N LEU A 250 12.20 23.32 -0.45
CA LEU A 250 12.53 21.90 -0.48
C LEU A 250 13.33 21.51 -1.73
N GLN A 251 13.49 22.45 -2.68
CA GLN A 251 14.04 22.23 -4.03
C GLN A 251 13.42 21.00 -4.73
N ARG A 252 12.11 20.81 -4.60
CA ARG A 252 11.37 19.66 -5.14
C ARG A 252 9.96 20.02 -5.58
N TYR A 253 9.41 19.27 -6.53
CA TYR A 253 8.01 19.37 -6.96
C TYR A 253 7.08 18.67 -5.99
N THR A 254 5.88 19.22 -5.85
CA THR A 254 4.85 18.74 -4.95
C THR A 254 3.50 18.73 -5.64
N LEU A 255 2.57 17.90 -5.16
CA LEU A 255 1.16 18.02 -5.57
C LEU A 255 0.61 19.38 -5.11
N GLY A 256 -0.16 20.05 -5.96
CA GLY A 256 -0.62 21.44 -5.80
C GLY A 256 -1.55 21.71 -4.63
N SER A 257 -1.86 20.69 -3.82
CA SER A 257 -2.66 20.76 -2.60
C SER A 257 -1.82 20.69 -1.33
N LEU A 258 -0.50 20.86 -1.42
CA LEU A 258 0.37 20.77 -0.24
C LEU A 258 0.21 21.97 0.69
N VAL A 259 -0.35 21.70 1.87
CA VAL A 259 -0.28 22.56 3.05
C VAL A 259 0.97 22.15 3.82
N VAL A 260 1.96 23.03 3.89
CA VAL A 260 3.15 22.82 4.72
C VAL A 260 2.75 23.06 6.18
N TYR A 261 2.70 22.00 6.99
CA TYR A 261 2.53 22.14 8.44
C TYR A 261 3.90 22.34 9.09
N ASN A 262 4.07 23.48 9.77
CA ASN A 262 5.20 23.73 10.67
C ASN A 262 4.75 23.38 12.09
N TYR A 263 5.15 22.22 12.61
CA TYR A 263 5.04 21.90 14.02
C TYR A 263 6.43 21.62 14.59
N ASN A 264 6.89 22.45 15.54
CA ASN A 264 8.10 22.26 16.34
C ASN A 264 9.35 21.79 15.54
N ASN A 265 9.76 22.57 14.53
CA ASN A 265 10.96 22.28 13.71
C ASN A 265 10.97 20.94 12.94
N ILE A 266 9.82 20.27 12.79
CA ILE A 266 9.65 19.11 11.91
C ILE A 266 8.72 19.50 10.77
N THR A 267 9.25 19.55 9.55
CA THR A 267 8.43 19.71 8.33
C THR A 267 7.75 18.39 8.00
N HIS A 268 6.44 18.28 8.24
CA HIS A 268 5.62 17.19 7.72
C HIS A 268 5.01 17.61 6.37
N ILE A 269 5.33 16.85 5.33
CA ILE A 269 4.73 16.97 3.99
C ILE A 269 3.53 16.03 3.97
N SER A 270 2.31 16.57 4.07
CA SER A 270 1.07 15.77 3.89
C SER A 270 0.44 16.07 2.54
N LEU A 271 0.25 15.01 1.76
CA LEU A 271 -0.44 14.99 0.47
C LEU A 271 -1.94 15.15 0.73
N LEU A 272 -2.47 16.37 0.65
CA LEU A 272 -3.91 16.58 0.68
C LEU A 272 -4.47 16.40 -0.75
N SER A 273 -5.57 15.69 -0.94
CA SER A 273 -6.30 15.64 -2.21
C SER A 273 -7.25 16.83 -2.35
N HIS A 274 -7.66 17.17 -3.57
CA HIS A 274 -8.51 18.35 -3.87
C HIS A 274 -9.85 18.35 -3.08
N HIS A 275 -10.33 17.17 -2.66
CA HIS A 275 -11.53 17.00 -1.85
C HIS A 275 -11.34 17.44 -0.39
N GLN A 276 -10.09 17.43 0.10
CA GLN A 276 -9.71 17.75 1.48
C GLN A 276 -9.49 19.25 1.71
N THR A 277 -9.21 20.04 0.66
CA THR A 277 -9.18 21.51 0.74
C THR A 277 -10.51 22.05 1.27
N HIS A 278 -11.66 21.57 0.78
CA HIS A 278 -12.97 22.06 1.21
C HIS A 278 -13.30 21.74 2.67
N GLN A 279 -12.98 20.53 3.16
CA GLN A 279 -13.26 20.14 4.55
C GLN A 279 -12.35 20.86 5.55
N HIS A 280 -11.06 21.06 5.23
CA HIS A 280 -10.15 21.81 6.11
C HIS A 280 -10.43 23.33 6.11
N THR A 281 -10.85 23.92 4.98
CA THR A 281 -11.31 25.33 4.97
C THR A 281 -12.55 25.51 5.84
N LEU A 282 -13.46 24.52 5.88
CA LEU A 282 -14.64 24.54 6.75
C LEU A 282 -14.29 24.41 8.24
N ILE A 283 -13.30 23.58 8.60
CA ILE A 283 -12.83 23.43 9.99
C ILE A 283 -12.12 24.70 10.48
N HIS A 284 -11.24 25.29 9.66
CA HIS A 284 -10.58 26.56 10.00
C HIS A 284 -11.57 27.73 10.04
N LYS A 285 -12.57 27.79 9.15
CA LYS A 285 -13.63 28.81 9.24
C LYS A 285 -14.45 28.68 10.53
N LYS A 286 -14.71 27.45 11.02
CA LYS A 286 -15.42 27.26 12.30
C LYS A 286 -14.59 27.70 13.51
N SER A 287 -13.27 27.55 13.49
CA SER A 287 -12.40 28.02 14.58
C SER A 287 -12.14 29.53 14.57
N PHE A 288 -12.41 30.23 13.47
CA PHE A 288 -12.24 31.70 13.37
C PHE A 288 -13.51 32.52 13.62
N TYR A 289 -14.67 31.88 13.85
CA TYR A 289 -15.85 32.56 14.38
C TYR A 289 -15.92 32.38 15.90
N GLN A 290 -14.97 33.01 16.62
CA GLN A 290 -15.25 33.51 17.97
C GLN A 290 -15.84 34.92 17.79
N HIS A 291 -17.08 35.08 18.23
CA HIS A 291 -17.81 36.34 18.22
C HIS A 291 -16.98 37.49 18.82
N PRO A 292 -16.96 38.69 18.20
CA PRO A 292 -16.57 39.88 18.91
C PRO A 292 -17.76 40.41 19.74
N HIS A 293 -17.48 40.60 21.03
CA HIS A 293 -18.26 41.27 22.09
C HIS A 293 -19.48 40.55 22.67
#